data_AF-A0A951VQP4-F1
#
_entry.id   AF-A0A951VQP4-F1
#
_cell.length_a   1.000
_cell.length_b   1.000
_cell.length_c   1.000
_cell.angle_alpha   90.00
_cell.angle_beta   90.00
_cell.angle_gamma   90.00
#
_symmetry.space_group_name_H-M   'P 1'
#
loop_
_entity.id
_entity.type
_entity.pdbx_description
1 polymer ?
#
loop_
_entity_poly.entity_id
_entity_poly.type
_entity_poly.pdbx_seq_one_letter_code
_entity_poly.pdbx_strand_id
1 'polypeptide(L)'
;MGQPINPAYPIAEVRSVDELMDIAAGMEHEAAGRYEELAAAMERAGDASLATLFRDLASLEKDHEQGLGRWAAREGRRVPLPRQFAWQMPETFGTGPEDGEVQVLTAYRALGIAVRNEERAFAFYTYLAALAEDDDVRKHAEALAKEELDHVAELRALRRRAFHAERGAPWRRPPVSSLSDLRRVSRGLEAGAAEVDAIAAELVAEAGADGAGPILRRLAEEDRGRAGASDQAGTASHVVEAARQAGTLSTSALTATGALRLALRNAEEILEIYMAIAEHAPDEDTMREAQRLGEMAVARLALIRSQLAEVAD
;
A
#
# COMPACT_ATOMS: atom_id res chain seq x y z
N MET A 1 23.03 26.31 -19.84
CA MET A 1 21.76 25.74 -19.34
C MET A 1 22.13 24.44 -18.65
N GLY A 2 22.01 24.38 -17.32
CA GLY A 2 22.38 23.20 -16.53
C GLY A 2 21.46 22.03 -16.84
N GLN A 3 21.99 20.80 -16.73
CA GLN A 3 21.19 19.59 -16.93
C GLN A 3 19.99 19.55 -15.98
N PRO A 4 18.83 19.08 -16.44
CA PRO A 4 17.66 18.92 -15.58
C PRO A 4 17.97 17.89 -14.51
N ILE A 5 17.63 18.29 -13.30
CA ILE A 5 17.99 17.64 -12.05
C ILE A 5 17.17 16.35 -11.80
N ASN A 6 15.98 16.26 -12.40
CA ASN A 6 15.16 15.06 -12.52
C ASN A 6 14.52 15.06 -13.91
N PRO A 7 14.74 14.04 -14.77
CA PRO A 7 14.13 14.00 -16.10
C PRO A 7 12.60 13.87 -16.06
N ALA A 8 12.03 13.40 -14.95
CA ALA A 8 10.57 13.31 -14.76
C ALA A 8 9.94 14.63 -14.25
N TYR A 9 10.74 15.54 -13.67
CA TYR A 9 10.30 16.87 -13.22
C TYR A 9 11.46 17.88 -13.41
N PRO A 10 11.59 18.49 -14.59
CA PRO A 10 12.60 19.50 -14.84
C PRO A 10 12.17 20.82 -14.21
N ILE A 11 12.46 21.01 -12.93
CA ILE A 11 12.21 22.29 -12.26
C ILE A 11 13.46 23.16 -12.34
N ALA A 12 13.24 24.44 -12.61
CA ALA A 12 14.21 25.46 -12.25
C ALA A 12 14.36 25.56 -10.72
N GLU A 13 15.44 26.17 -10.26
CA GLU A 13 15.66 26.51 -8.85
C GLU A 13 14.46 27.29 -8.28
N VAL A 14 13.85 26.79 -7.19
CA VAL A 14 12.75 27.45 -6.47
C VAL A 14 13.37 28.45 -5.50
N ARG A 15 13.08 29.74 -5.68
CA ARG A 15 13.85 30.83 -5.04
C ARG A 15 13.17 31.51 -3.87
N SER A 16 11.92 31.16 -3.59
CA SER A 16 11.17 31.80 -2.50
C SER A 16 10.02 30.92 -2.03
N VAL A 17 9.56 31.18 -0.80
CA VAL A 17 8.37 30.53 -0.24
C VAL A 17 7.13 30.82 -1.09
N ASP A 18 6.99 32.02 -1.66
CA ASP A 18 5.83 32.34 -2.50
C ASP A 18 5.79 31.48 -3.77
N GLU A 19 6.95 31.18 -4.36
CA GLU A 19 7.04 30.28 -5.52
C GLU A 19 6.71 28.83 -5.14
N LEU A 20 7.19 28.36 -3.98
CA LEU A 20 6.84 27.05 -3.44
C LEU A 20 5.33 26.92 -3.22
N MET A 21 4.69 27.96 -2.70
CA MET A 21 3.24 27.92 -2.40
C MET A 21 2.38 27.99 -3.67
N ASP A 22 2.83 28.68 -4.73
CA ASP A 22 2.18 28.62 -6.05
C ASP A 22 2.22 27.22 -6.65
N ILE A 23 3.34 26.53 -6.47
CA ILE A 23 3.53 25.12 -6.87
C ILE A 23 2.57 24.24 -6.08
N ALA A 24 2.56 24.36 -4.74
CA ALA A 24 1.69 23.58 -3.88
C ALA A 24 0.22 23.77 -4.26
N ALA A 25 -0.25 25.02 -4.36
CA ALA A 25 -1.61 25.33 -4.78
C ALA A 25 -1.98 24.72 -6.14
N GLY A 26 -1.02 24.66 -7.08
CA GLY A 26 -1.22 23.99 -8.37
C GLY A 26 -1.38 22.47 -8.27
N MET A 27 -0.59 21.83 -7.41
CA MET A 27 -0.66 20.39 -7.17
C MET A 27 -1.96 20.00 -6.46
N GLU A 28 -2.34 20.73 -5.41
CA GLU A 28 -3.62 20.57 -4.71
C GLU A 28 -4.81 20.70 -5.67
N HIS A 29 -4.78 21.72 -6.53
CA HIS A 29 -5.86 21.98 -7.48
C HIS A 29 -6.02 20.86 -8.52
N GLU A 30 -4.91 20.38 -9.10
CA GLU A 30 -4.93 19.25 -10.02
C GLU A 30 -5.37 17.96 -9.30
N ALA A 31 -4.91 17.72 -8.06
CA ALA A 31 -5.27 16.55 -7.29
C ALA A 31 -6.77 16.50 -6.97
N ALA A 32 -7.34 17.64 -6.52
CA ALA A 32 -8.77 17.79 -6.27
C ALA A 32 -9.61 17.43 -7.51
N GLY A 33 -9.26 17.99 -8.69
CA GLY A 33 -9.97 17.72 -9.93
C GLY A 33 -9.91 16.24 -10.34
N ARG A 34 -8.78 15.59 -10.15
CA ARG A 34 -8.61 14.16 -10.49
C ARG A 34 -9.33 13.24 -9.53
N TYR A 35 -9.36 13.57 -8.25
CA TYR A 35 -10.16 12.83 -7.29
C TYR A 35 -11.66 12.96 -7.58
N GLU A 36 -12.14 14.11 -8.07
CA GLU A 36 -13.52 14.22 -8.59
C GLU A 36 -13.78 13.33 -9.80
N GLU A 37 -12.85 13.27 -10.76
CA GLU A 37 -12.95 12.38 -11.93
C GLU A 37 -13.01 10.90 -11.52
N LEU A 38 -12.16 10.49 -10.58
CA LEU A 38 -12.13 9.13 -10.02
C LEU A 38 -13.40 8.82 -9.24
N ALA A 39 -13.89 9.75 -8.41
CA ALA A 39 -15.17 9.60 -7.72
C ALA A 39 -16.30 9.31 -8.70
N ALA A 40 -16.41 10.13 -9.76
CA ALA A 40 -17.43 9.95 -10.79
C ALA A 40 -17.26 8.60 -11.54
N ALA A 41 -16.03 8.14 -11.74
CA ALA A 41 -15.77 6.83 -12.33
C ALA A 41 -16.24 5.68 -11.44
N MET A 42 -16.02 5.78 -10.11
CA MET A 42 -16.47 4.76 -9.15
C MET A 42 -17.99 4.74 -9.00
N GLU A 43 -18.67 5.89 -9.07
CA GLU A 43 -20.15 5.95 -9.11
C GLU A 43 -20.70 5.22 -10.33
N ARG A 44 -20.11 5.43 -11.52
CA ARG A 44 -20.49 4.71 -12.74
C ARG A 44 -20.23 3.21 -12.64
N ALA A 45 -19.20 2.80 -11.88
CA ALA A 45 -18.88 1.40 -11.61
C ALA A 45 -19.75 0.78 -10.50
N GLY A 46 -20.61 1.55 -9.82
CA GLY A 46 -21.48 1.07 -8.75
C GLY A 46 -20.82 0.99 -7.36
N ASP A 47 -19.62 1.53 -7.17
CA ASP A 47 -18.90 1.53 -5.89
C ASP A 47 -19.10 2.87 -5.15
N ALA A 48 -20.25 3.00 -4.49
CA ALA A 48 -20.62 4.22 -3.76
C ALA A 48 -19.70 4.54 -2.57
N SER A 49 -19.10 3.50 -1.96
CA SER A 49 -18.17 3.69 -0.85
C SER A 49 -16.89 4.33 -1.34
N LEU A 50 -16.33 3.83 -2.44
CA LEU A 50 -15.09 4.36 -2.98
C LEU A 50 -15.28 5.70 -3.68
N ALA A 51 -16.45 5.92 -4.29
CA ALA A 51 -16.84 7.24 -4.76
C ALA A 51 -16.85 8.28 -3.64
N THR A 52 -17.38 7.92 -2.46
CA THR A 52 -17.40 8.81 -1.29
C THR A 52 -15.99 9.12 -0.82
N LEU A 53 -15.12 8.12 -0.72
CA LEU A 53 -13.71 8.36 -0.39
C LEU A 53 -13.07 9.37 -1.35
N PHE A 54 -13.18 9.16 -2.67
CA PHE A 54 -12.54 10.08 -3.62
C PHE A 54 -13.15 11.49 -3.54
N ARG A 55 -14.44 11.63 -3.19
CA ARG A 55 -15.02 12.94 -2.86
C ARG A 55 -14.42 13.54 -1.59
N ASP A 56 -14.16 12.73 -0.56
CA ASP A 56 -13.56 13.18 0.69
C ASP A 56 -12.10 13.64 0.44
N LEU A 57 -11.32 12.90 -0.35
CA LEU A 57 -9.97 13.30 -0.78
C LEU A 57 -10.00 14.58 -1.61
N ALA A 58 -10.91 14.69 -2.59
CA ALA A 58 -11.07 15.93 -3.35
C ALA A 58 -11.44 17.13 -2.45
N SER A 59 -12.20 16.89 -1.38
CA SER A 59 -12.52 17.92 -0.39
C SER A 59 -11.30 18.28 0.45
N LEU A 60 -10.48 17.30 0.82
CA LEU A 60 -9.24 17.50 1.56
C LEU A 60 -8.28 18.41 0.78
N GLU A 61 -8.02 18.12 -0.49
CA GLU A 61 -7.11 18.96 -1.31
C GLU A 61 -7.65 20.38 -1.51
N LYS A 62 -8.97 20.54 -1.63
CA LYS A 62 -9.59 21.88 -1.65
C LYS A 62 -9.41 22.61 -0.33
N ASP A 63 -9.43 21.91 0.79
CA ASP A 63 -9.19 22.49 2.11
C ASP A 63 -7.73 22.85 2.31
N HIS A 64 -6.79 22.08 1.74
CA HIS A 64 -5.37 22.43 1.63
C HIS A 64 -5.16 23.68 0.78
N GLU A 65 -5.72 23.75 -0.42
CA GLU A 65 -5.65 24.94 -1.30
C GLU A 65 -6.18 26.20 -0.58
N GLN A 66 -7.34 26.10 0.08
CA GLN A 66 -7.87 27.19 0.91
C GLN A 66 -6.96 27.50 2.12
N GLY A 67 -6.35 26.48 2.71
CA GLY A 67 -5.38 26.58 3.79
C GLY A 67 -4.16 27.41 3.42
N LEU A 68 -3.64 27.23 2.20
CA LEU A 68 -2.55 28.04 1.65
C LEU A 68 -2.95 29.52 1.55
N GLY A 69 -4.19 29.82 1.14
CA GLY A 69 -4.74 31.18 1.15
C GLY A 69 -4.81 31.79 2.56
N ARG A 70 -5.27 31.02 3.55
CA ARG A 70 -5.31 31.45 4.96
C ARG A 70 -3.91 31.67 5.54
N TRP A 71 -2.96 30.80 5.19
CA TRP A 71 -1.55 30.95 5.56
C TRP A 71 -0.97 32.25 4.99
N ALA A 72 -1.19 32.51 3.70
CA ALA A 72 -0.68 33.72 3.06
C ALA A 72 -1.19 34.99 3.74
N ALA A 73 -2.48 35.04 4.07
CA ALA A 73 -3.07 36.17 4.80
C ALA A 73 -2.44 36.38 6.19
N ARG A 74 -2.14 35.30 6.92
CA ARG A 74 -1.50 35.37 8.25
C ARG A 74 -0.06 35.86 8.18
N GLU A 75 0.67 35.44 7.15
CA GLU A 75 2.07 35.81 6.94
C GLU A 75 2.23 37.17 6.22
N GLY A 76 1.13 37.86 5.90
CA GLY A 76 1.16 39.12 5.15
C GLY A 76 1.67 38.95 3.72
N ARG A 77 1.54 37.74 3.15
CA ARG A 77 1.98 37.37 1.80
C ARG A 77 0.82 37.43 0.82
N ARG A 78 1.15 37.41 -0.47
CA ARG A 78 0.12 37.29 -1.52
C ARG A 78 -0.51 35.90 -1.48
N VAL A 79 -1.78 35.82 -1.87
CA VAL A 79 -2.44 34.52 -2.11
C VAL A 79 -1.68 33.78 -3.21
N PRO A 80 -1.40 32.47 -3.04
CA PRO A 80 -0.77 31.67 -4.07
C PRO A 80 -1.59 31.66 -5.37
N LEU A 81 -0.89 31.65 -6.50
CA LEU A 81 -1.46 31.52 -7.83
C LEU A 81 -1.19 30.09 -8.31
N PRO A 82 -2.22 29.23 -8.43
CA PRO A 82 -2.01 27.83 -8.80
C PRO A 82 -1.25 27.70 -10.11
N ARG A 83 -0.09 27.01 -10.07
CA ARG A 83 0.63 26.62 -11.29
C ARG A 83 -0.09 25.46 -11.97
N GLN A 84 -0.01 25.43 -13.30
CA GLN A 84 -0.59 24.31 -14.05
C GLN A 84 0.32 23.09 -13.94
N PHE A 85 -0.25 22.00 -13.45
CA PHE A 85 0.36 20.68 -13.47
C PHE A 85 -0.51 19.73 -14.27
N ALA A 86 0.10 18.66 -14.78
CA ALA A 86 -0.63 17.57 -15.39
C ALA A 86 -0.38 16.33 -14.55
N TRP A 87 -1.42 15.81 -13.93
CA TRP A 87 -1.38 14.49 -13.31
C TRP A 87 -0.97 13.47 -14.38
N GLN A 88 0.19 12.85 -14.18
CA GLN A 88 0.73 11.90 -15.15
C GLN A 88 0.16 10.52 -14.87
N MET A 89 -0.75 10.08 -15.74
CA MET A 89 -1.19 8.70 -15.78
C MET A 89 0.00 7.81 -16.15
N PRO A 90 0.32 6.77 -15.35
CA PRO A 90 1.37 5.84 -15.73
C PRO A 90 1.02 5.16 -17.07
N GLU A 91 2.02 4.88 -17.91
CA GLU A 91 1.84 4.31 -19.25
C GLU A 91 1.01 3.02 -19.26
N THR A 92 1.06 2.25 -18.17
CA THR A 92 0.24 1.04 -17.94
C THR A 92 -1.28 1.29 -17.83
N PHE A 93 -1.70 2.56 -17.80
CA PHE A 93 -3.10 3.00 -17.75
C PHE A 93 -3.46 3.90 -18.95
N GLY A 94 -2.50 4.18 -19.82
CA GLY A 94 -2.76 4.82 -21.12
C GLY A 94 -3.33 3.80 -22.10
N THR A 95 -4.09 4.28 -23.09
CA THR A 95 -4.40 3.52 -24.31
C THR A 95 -3.10 3.32 -25.10
N GLY A 96 -2.23 2.43 -24.63
CA GLY A 96 -1.11 1.92 -25.41
C GLY A 96 -1.65 1.11 -26.59
N PRO A 97 -1.06 1.20 -27.81
CA PRO A 97 -1.61 0.56 -29.00
C PRO A 97 -1.55 -0.97 -29.03
N GLU A 98 -1.13 -1.66 -27.97
CA GLU A 98 -0.78 -3.09 -28.08
C GLU A 98 -1.75 -4.09 -27.46
N ASP A 99 -2.73 -3.68 -26.65
CA ASP A 99 -3.76 -4.62 -26.18
C ASP A 99 -5.15 -3.99 -26.29
N GLY A 100 -5.90 -4.40 -27.32
CA GLY A 100 -7.25 -3.93 -27.64
C GLY A 100 -8.36 -4.29 -26.63
N GLU A 101 -8.01 -4.52 -25.36
CA GLU A 101 -8.98 -4.61 -24.28
C GLU A 101 -9.18 -3.22 -23.68
N VAL A 102 -10.42 -2.72 -23.72
CA VAL A 102 -10.84 -1.57 -22.90
C VAL A 102 -10.65 -1.98 -21.43
N GLN A 103 -9.49 -1.66 -20.86
CA GLN A 103 -9.17 -2.02 -19.50
C GLN A 103 -10.09 -1.26 -18.55
N VAL A 104 -11.05 -1.97 -17.95
CA VAL A 104 -11.95 -1.40 -16.95
C VAL A 104 -11.12 -0.84 -15.78
N LEU A 105 -11.37 0.43 -15.43
CA LEU A 105 -10.77 1.07 -14.27
C LEU A 105 -11.45 0.52 -13.01
N THR A 106 -10.82 -0.45 -12.35
CA THR A 106 -11.31 -0.99 -11.08
C THR A 106 -10.92 -0.10 -9.90
N ALA A 107 -11.59 -0.29 -8.76
CA ALA A 107 -11.29 0.35 -7.49
C ALA A 107 -9.81 0.24 -7.11
N TYR A 108 -9.27 -0.98 -7.15
CA TYR A 108 -7.86 -1.26 -6.87
C TYR A 108 -6.90 -0.51 -7.80
N ARG A 109 -7.28 -0.39 -9.08
CA ARG A 109 -6.49 0.30 -10.12
C ARG A 109 -6.51 1.81 -9.94
N ALA A 110 -7.68 2.40 -9.69
CA ALA A 110 -7.86 3.82 -9.40
C ALA A 110 -7.02 4.25 -8.20
N LEU A 111 -7.07 3.51 -7.09
CA LEU A 111 -6.26 3.79 -5.91
C LEU A 111 -4.76 3.59 -6.16
N GLY A 112 -4.37 2.68 -7.07
CA GLY A 112 -2.98 2.56 -7.50
C GLY A 112 -2.46 3.79 -8.25
N ILE A 113 -3.32 4.48 -8.99
CA ILE A 113 -2.97 5.75 -9.65
C ILE A 113 -2.80 6.86 -8.61
N ALA A 114 -3.75 6.98 -7.68
CA ALA A 114 -3.68 7.92 -6.56
C ALA A 114 -2.37 7.78 -5.76
N VAL A 115 -2.06 6.57 -5.29
CA VAL A 115 -0.82 6.30 -4.52
C VAL A 115 0.44 6.79 -5.25
N ARG A 116 0.54 6.53 -6.56
CA ARG A 116 1.73 6.95 -7.33
C ARG A 116 1.81 8.46 -7.50
N ASN A 117 0.69 9.17 -7.52
CA ASN A 117 0.71 10.62 -7.60
C ASN A 117 1.23 11.22 -6.30
N GLU A 118 0.75 10.75 -5.16
CA GLU A 118 1.25 11.24 -3.86
C GLU A 118 2.71 10.83 -3.62
N GLU A 119 3.13 9.64 -4.06
CA GLU A 119 4.55 9.27 -4.03
C GLU A 119 5.42 10.23 -4.87
N ARG A 120 4.90 10.72 -5.99
CA ARG A 120 5.59 11.71 -6.83
C ARG A 120 5.60 13.08 -6.17
N ALA A 121 4.50 13.49 -5.55
CA ALA A 121 4.41 14.74 -4.79
C ALA A 121 5.39 14.74 -3.60
N PHE A 122 5.40 13.66 -2.82
CA PHE A 122 6.36 13.42 -1.76
C PHE A 122 7.81 13.52 -2.26
N ALA A 123 8.13 12.78 -3.33
CA ALA A 123 9.48 12.79 -3.90
C ALA A 123 9.86 14.20 -4.40
N PHE A 124 8.91 14.92 -5.00
CA PHE A 124 9.09 16.29 -5.47
C PHE A 124 9.44 17.24 -4.32
N TYR A 125 8.65 17.26 -3.24
CA TYR A 125 8.89 18.15 -2.11
C TYR A 125 10.16 17.78 -1.33
N THR A 126 10.44 16.49 -1.17
CA THR A 126 11.70 16.01 -0.58
C THR A 126 12.91 16.49 -1.38
N TYR A 127 12.80 16.44 -2.70
CA TYR A 127 13.85 16.91 -3.60
C TYR A 127 14.05 18.42 -3.48
N LEU A 128 12.95 19.18 -3.43
CA LEU A 128 12.96 20.63 -3.29
C LEU A 128 13.57 21.04 -1.94
N ALA A 129 13.21 20.37 -0.84
CA ALA A 129 13.79 20.58 0.48
C ALA A 129 15.32 20.34 0.48
N ALA A 130 15.78 19.26 -0.15
CA ALA A 130 17.20 18.92 -0.20
C ALA A 130 18.04 19.94 -0.97
N LEU A 131 17.46 20.62 -1.96
CA LEU A 131 18.13 21.63 -2.77
C LEU A 131 17.96 23.08 -2.29
N ALA A 132 17.00 23.34 -1.41
CA ALA A 132 16.66 24.70 -1.02
C ALA A 132 17.86 25.37 -0.31
N GLU A 133 18.33 26.48 -0.88
CA GLU A 133 19.34 27.35 -0.25
C GLU A 133 18.74 28.19 0.89
N ASP A 134 17.45 28.52 0.77
CA ASP A 134 16.66 29.26 1.76
C ASP A 134 16.07 28.29 2.80
N ASP A 135 16.36 28.53 4.08
CA ASP A 135 15.91 27.68 5.20
C ASP A 135 14.38 27.68 5.38
N ASP A 136 13.69 28.79 5.07
CA ASP A 136 12.23 28.84 5.11
C ASP A 136 11.63 28.01 3.98
N VAL A 137 12.20 28.05 2.78
CA VAL A 137 11.78 27.18 1.66
C VAL A 137 11.97 25.72 2.03
N ARG A 138 13.13 25.37 2.61
CA ARG A 138 13.42 24.00 3.07
C ARG A 138 12.36 23.50 4.06
N LYS A 139 12.11 24.29 5.11
CA LYS A 139 11.15 23.94 6.16
C LYS A 139 9.73 23.72 5.64
N HIS A 140 9.26 24.57 4.73
CA HIS A 140 7.90 24.42 4.18
C HIS A 140 7.82 23.24 3.21
N ALA A 141 8.86 22.98 2.41
CA ALA A 141 8.92 21.81 1.55
C ALA A 141 8.94 20.49 2.35
N GLU A 142 9.66 20.44 3.48
CA GLU A 142 9.63 19.27 4.39
C GLU A 142 8.24 19.03 4.98
N ALA A 143 7.52 20.10 5.34
CA ALA A 143 6.15 19.99 5.87
C ALA A 143 5.20 19.41 4.83
N LEU A 144 5.24 19.93 3.59
CA LEU A 144 4.45 19.42 2.46
C LEU A 144 4.81 17.96 2.16
N ALA A 145 6.11 17.61 2.11
CA ALA A 145 6.53 16.23 1.90
C ALA A 145 5.95 15.27 2.97
N LYS A 146 5.90 15.71 4.23
CA LYS A 146 5.33 14.89 5.30
C LYS A 146 3.84 14.66 5.11
N GLU A 147 3.09 15.69 4.72
CA GLU A 147 1.65 15.61 4.43
C GLU A 147 1.37 14.58 3.32
N GLU A 148 2.15 14.60 2.25
CA GLU A 148 2.01 13.61 1.16
C GLU A 148 2.30 12.17 1.60
N LEU A 149 3.20 11.95 2.56
CA LEU A 149 3.42 10.61 3.11
C LEU A 149 2.20 10.09 3.87
N ASP A 150 1.50 10.96 4.58
CA ASP A 150 0.27 10.60 5.30
C ASP A 150 -0.81 10.19 4.28
N HIS A 151 -0.95 10.93 3.16
CA HIS A 151 -1.84 10.55 2.05
C HIS A 151 -1.46 9.21 1.42
N VAL A 152 -0.18 8.97 1.13
CA VAL A 152 0.31 7.69 0.60
C VAL A 152 -0.08 6.53 1.52
N ALA A 153 0.07 6.70 2.83
CA ALA A 153 -0.25 5.66 3.80
C ALA A 153 -1.75 5.31 3.79
N GLU A 154 -2.61 6.33 3.80
CA GLU A 154 -4.07 6.18 3.75
C GLU A 154 -4.51 5.50 2.43
N LEU A 155 -4.07 6.03 1.29
CA LEU A 155 -4.42 5.50 -0.03
C LEU A 155 -3.95 4.05 -0.22
N ARG A 156 -2.76 3.70 0.29
CA ARG A 156 -2.27 2.30 0.27
C ARG A 156 -3.16 1.39 1.11
N ALA A 157 -3.66 1.84 2.25
CA ALA A 157 -4.60 1.06 3.07
C ALA A 157 -5.93 0.83 2.35
N LEU A 158 -6.46 1.86 1.70
CA LEU A 158 -7.67 1.77 0.89
C LEU A 158 -7.48 0.84 -0.31
N ARG A 159 -6.33 0.93 -0.99
CA ARG A 159 -6.00 0.06 -2.11
C ARG A 159 -6.00 -1.41 -1.73
N ARG A 160 -5.47 -1.74 -0.55
CA ARG A 160 -5.52 -3.09 0.01
C ARG A 160 -6.96 -3.54 0.27
N ARG A 161 -7.81 -2.69 0.86
CA ARG A 161 -9.23 -3.01 1.05
C ARG A 161 -9.95 -3.28 -0.28
N ALA A 162 -9.70 -2.45 -1.30
CA ALA A 162 -10.28 -2.64 -2.64
C ALA A 162 -9.83 -3.96 -3.28
N PHE A 163 -8.54 -4.33 -3.14
CA PHE A 163 -8.02 -5.61 -3.62
C PHE A 163 -8.77 -6.82 -3.03
N HIS A 164 -9.13 -6.77 -1.74
CA HIS A 164 -9.87 -7.85 -1.10
C HIS A 164 -11.36 -7.85 -1.42
N ALA A 165 -11.96 -6.67 -1.53
CA ALA A 165 -13.36 -6.52 -1.94
C ALA A 165 -13.57 -7.13 -3.34
N GLU A 166 -12.66 -6.86 -4.28
CA GLU A 166 -12.66 -7.46 -5.62
C GLU A 166 -12.47 -8.99 -5.59
N ARG A 167 -11.96 -9.56 -4.49
CA ARG A 167 -11.69 -11.00 -4.32
C ARG A 167 -12.69 -11.73 -3.41
N GLY A 168 -13.78 -11.08 -3.01
CA GLY A 168 -15.02 -11.72 -2.58
C GLY A 168 -15.14 -12.18 -1.11
N ALA A 169 -14.17 -11.88 -0.23
CA ALA A 169 -14.32 -12.18 1.21
C ALA A 169 -14.16 -10.90 2.05
N PRO A 170 -15.16 -10.51 2.86
CA PRO A 170 -15.03 -9.37 3.77
C PRO A 170 -14.00 -9.71 4.85
N TRP A 171 -12.81 -9.12 4.73
CA TRP A 171 -11.77 -9.20 5.75
C TRP A 171 -12.32 -8.72 7.10
N ARG A 172 -12.15 -9.52 8.16
CA ARG A 172 -12.55 -9.18 9.53
C ARG A 172 -11.35 -9.25 10.45
N ARG A 173 -11.01 -8.13 11.08
CA ARG A 173 -10.01 -8.10 12.14
C ARG A 173 -10.41 -9.05 13.28
N PRO A 174 -9.52 -9.95 13.73
CA PRO A 174 -9.79 -10.76 14.92
C PRO A 174 -9.91 -9.87 16.16
N PRO A 175 -10.83 -10.16 17.10
CA PRO A 175 -10.94 -9.40 18.34
C PRO A 175 -9.70 -9.67 19.22
N VAL A 176 -8.96 -8.61 19.54
CA VAL A 176 -7.78 -8.65 20.42
C VAL A 176 -8.01 -7.65 21.55
N SER A 177 -8.10 -8.16 22.79
CA SER A 177 -8.31 -7.34 23.98
C SER A 177 -7.12 -7.34 24.95
N SER A 178 -6.08 -8.12 24.62
CA SER A 178 -4.88 -8.28 25.45
C SER A 178 -3.72 -8.81 24.61
N LEU A 179 -2.50 -8.66 25.13
CA LEU A 179 -1.30 -9.29 24.56
C LEU A 179 -1.43 -10.83 24.47
N SER A 180 -2.13 -11.48 25.41
CA SER A 180 -2.40 -12.92 25.35
C SER A 180 -3.31 -13.30 24.18
N ASP A 181 -4.29 -12.46 23.83
CA ASP A 181 -5.13 -12.68 22.66
C ASP A 181 -4.34 -12.53 21.37
N LEU A 182 -3.50 -11.49 21.27
CA LEU A 182 -2.61 -11.31 20.12
C LEU A 182 -1.69 -12.52 19.94
N ARG A 183 -1.06 -13.00 21.02
CA ARG A 183 -0.20 -14.19 20.96
C ARG A 183 -0.97 -15.44 20.50
N ARG A 184 -2.23 -15.58 20.90
CA ARG A 184 -3.10 -16.68 20.44
C ARG A 184 -3.41 -16.56 18.95
N VAL A 185 -3.83 -15.37 18.49
CA VAL A 185 -4.08 -15.08 17.08
C VAL A 185 -2.84 -15.34 16.25
N SER A 186 -1.70 -14.77 16.64
CA SER A 186 -0.41 -14.94 15.96
C SER A 186 -0.08 -16.42 15.79
N ARG A 187 -0.15 -17.25 16.84
CA ARG A 187 0.10 -18.70 16.71
C ARG A 187 -0.75 -19.38 15.64
N GLY A 188 -2.02 -19.01 15.49
CA GLY A 188 -2.90 -19.54 14.44
C GLY A 188 -2.47 -19.13 13.04
N LEU A 189 -2.11 -17.85 12.87
CA LEU A 189 -1.59 -17.31 11.61
C LEU A 189 -0.26 -17.96 11.21
N GLU A 190 0.68 -18.07 12.14
CA GLU A 190 1.99 -18.72 11.90
C GLU A 190 1.80 -20.22 11.58
N ALA A 191 0.87 -20.92 12.23
CA ALA A 191 0.59 -22.33 11.91
C ALA A 191 0.04 -22.48 10.48
N GLY A 192 -0.87 -21.60 10.06
CA GLY A 192 -1.40 -21.59 8.69
C GLY A 192 -0.34 -21.21 7.65
N ALA A 193 0.52 -20.25 7.96
CA ALA A 193 1.65 -19.87 7.12
C ALA A 193 2.63 -21.02 6.93
N ALA A 194 3.00 -21.71 8.01
CA ALA A 194 3.86 -22.89 7.96
C ALA A 194 3.30 -24.01 7.08
N GLU A 195 1.99 -24.21 7.08
CA GLU A 195 1.33 -25.22 6.25
C GLU A 195 1.39 -24.87 4.76
N VAL A 196 1.02 -23.64 4.39
CA VAL A 196 1.07 -23.19 3.00
C VAL A 196 2.49 -23.17 2.46
N ASP A 197 3.45 -22.68 3.25
CA ASP A 197 4.85 -22.56 2.81
C ASP A 197 5.50 -23.94 2.66
N ALA A 198 5.13 -24.92 3.48
CA ALA A 198 5.59 -26.30 3.32
C ALA A 198 5.09 -26.92 2.01
N ILE A 199 3.81 -26.73 1.68
CA ILE A 199 3.22 -27.20 0.41
C ILE A 199 3.88 -26.50 -0.78
N ALA A 200 4.09 -25.18 -0.69
CA ALA A 200 4.78 -24.43 -1.73
C ALA A 200 6.23 -24.91 -1.91
N ALA A 201 6.95 -25.18 -0.83
CA ALA A 201 8.32 -25.69 -0.88
C ALA A 201 8.42 -27.04 -1.60
N GLU A 202 7.46 -27.94 -1.36
CA GLU A 202 7.40 -29.26 -2.00
C GLU A 202 7.12 -29.13 -3.50
N LEU A 203 6.07 -28.38 -3.87
CA LEU A 203 5.68 -28.22 -5.28
C LEU A 203 6.72 -27.49 -6.12
N VAL A 204 7.38 -26.49 -5.55
CA VAL A 204 8.47 -25.75 -6.22
C VAL A 204 9.69 -26.64 -6.42
N ALA A 205 10.01 -27.50 -5.45
CA ALA A 205 11.09 -28.48 -5.60
C ALA A 205 10.77 -29.54 -6.66
N GLU A 206 9.52 -30.04 -6.71
CA GLU A 206 9.06 -30.96 -7.75
C GLU A 206 9.09 -30.32 -9.16
N ALA A 207 8.86 -29.01 -9.24
CA ALA A 207 8.95 -28.24 -10.48
C ALA A 207 10.39 -27.92 -10.92
N GLY A 208 11.41 -28.28 -10.14
CA GLY A 208 12.83 -28.06 -10.49
C GLY A 208 13.35 -26.66 -10.17
N ALA A 209 12.64 -25.88 -9.36
CA ALA A 209 13.09 -24.56 -8.90
C ALA A 209 13.96 -24.70 -7.63
N ASP A 210 15.22 -25.11 -7.84
CA ASP A 210 16.18 -25.48 -6.80
C ASP A 210 16.52 -24.35 -5.82
N GLY A 211 16.36 -23.08 -6.21
CA GLY A 211 16.59 -21.90 -5.37
C GLY A 211 15.45 -21.63 -4.37
N ALA A 212 14.21 -21.71 -4.83
CA ALA A 212 13.03 -21.30 -4.06
C ALA A 212 12.58 -22.35 -3.02
N GLY A 213 12.75 -23.64 -3.29
CA GLY A 213 12.34 -24.72 -2.37
C GLY A 213 12.98 -24.65 -0.97
N PRO A 214 14.33 -24.56 -0.85
CA PRO A 214 15.01 -24.43 0.44
C PRO A 214 14.60 -23.18 1.24
N ILE A 215 14.30 -22.09 0.55
CA ILE A 215 13.88 -20.82 1.14
C ILE A 215 12.49 -20.97 1.79
N LEU A 216 11.52 -21.50 1.05
CA LEU A 216 10.16 -21.73 1.55
C LEU A 216 10.14 -22.74 2.69
N ARG A 217 10.98 -23.78 2.63
CA ARG A 217 11.12 -24.76 3.73
C ARG A 217 11.60 -24.09 5.02
N ARG A 218 12.59 -23.19 4.93
CA ARG A 218 13.06 -22.43 6.08
C ARG A 218 11.96 -21.55 6.67
N LEU A 219 11.21 -20.83 5.83
CA LEU A 219 10.08 -20.03 6.28
C LEU A 219 9.06 -20.90 7.03
N ALA A 220 8.70 -22.05 6.48
CA ALA A 220 7.77 -22.99 7.11
C ALA A 220 8.27 -23.52 8.47
N GLU A 221 9.58 -23.76 8.62
CA GLU A 221 10.19 -24.19 9.88
C GLU A 221 10.17 -23.07 10.93
N GLU A 222 10.49 -21.84 10.53
CA GLU A 222 10.45 -20.68 11.41
C GLU A 222 9.02 -20.38 11.90
N ASP A 223 8.05 -20.38 10.99
CA ASP A 223 6.63 -20.18 11.29
C ASP A 223 6.10 -21.28 12.23
N ARG A 224 6.49 -22.54 12.00
CA ARG A 224 6.14 -23.66 12.90
C ARG A 224 6.76 -23.49 14.29
N GLY A 225 7.99 -23.00 14.37
CA GLY A 225 8.65 -22.67 15.64
C GLY A 225 7.91 -21.57 16.41
N ARG A 226 7.40 -20.55 15.72
CA ARG A 226 6.62 -19.45 16.29
C ARG A 226 5.22 -19.88 16.74
N ALA A 227 4.55 -20.73 15.95
CA ALA A 227 3.26 -21.30 16.32
C ALA A 227 3.35 -22.12 17.62
N GLY A 228 4.46 -22.84 17.81
CA GLY A 228 4.68 -23.72 18.96
C GLY A 228 3.73 -24.93 18.95
N ALA A 229 3.87 -25.82 19.94
CA ALA A 229 3.09 -27.06 20.03
C ALA A 229 1.78 -26.93 20.83
N SER A 230 1.22 -25.72 20.95
CA SER A 230 0.09 -25.46 21.85
C SER A 230 -1.26 -25.81 21.22
N ASP A 231 -2.09 -26.58 21.93
CA ASP A 231 -3.49 -26.90 21.55
C ASP A 231 -4.41 -25.67 21.59
N GLN A 232 -3.94 -24.53 22.11
CA GLN A 232 -4.67 -23.25 22.13
C GLN A 232 -4.23 -22.30 21.01
N ALA A 233 -3.94 -22.82 19.82
CA ALA A 233 -3.69 -21.99 18.66
C ALA A 233 -4.96 -21.22 18.27
N GLY A 234 -4.80 -19.97 17.80
CA GLY A 234 -5.87 -19.24 17.14
C GLY A 234 -6.21 -19.86 15.78
N THR A 235 -7.17 -19.26 15.06
CA THR A 235 -7.49 -19.65 13.69
C THR A 235 -6.39 -19.19 12.72
N ALA A 236 -6.24 -19.90 11.59
CA ALA A 236 -5.41 -19.39 10.50
C ALA A 236 -6.08 -18.19 9.81
N SER A 237 -5.41 -17.61 8.82
CA SER A 237 -5.97 -16.56 7.96
C SER A 237 -7.19 -17.09 7.19
N HIS A 238 -8.09 -16.20 6.74
CA HIS A 238 -9.24 -16.65 5.95
C HIS A 238 -8.80 -17.32 4.65
N VAL A 239 -7.69 -16.88 4.06
CA VAL A 239 -7.09 -17.51 2.88
C VAL A 239 -6.79 -18.99 3.12
N VAL A 240 -6.16 -19.30 4.25
CA VAL A 240 -5.81 -20.69 4.60
C VAL A 240 -7.05 -21.49 4.97
N GLU A 241 -7.94 -20.93 5.78
CA GLU A 241 -9.17 -21.64 6.17
C GLU A 241 -10.07 -21.93 4.96
N ALA A 242 -10.18 -21.00 4.01
CA ALA A 242 -10.90 -21.23 2.77
C ALA A 242 -10.24 -22.33 1.91
N ALA A 243 -8.90 -22.34 1.82
CA ALA A 243 -8.19 -23.40 1.10
C ALA A 243 -8.36 -24.78 1.76
N ARG A 244 -8.35 -24.84 3.10
CA ARG A 244 -8.66 -26.08 3.84
C ARG A 244 -10.09 -26.55 3.57
N GLN A 245 -11.06 -25.67 3.68
CA GLN A 245 -12.48 -26.00 3.44
C GLN A 245 -12.74 -26.45 2.00
N ALA A 246 -12.04 -25.86 1.04
CA ALA A 246 -12.11 -26.26 -0.37
C ALA A 246 -11.31 -27.53 -0.68
N GLY A 247 -10.53 -28.06 0.27
CA GLY A 247 -9.64 -29.20 0.05
C GLY A 247 -8.48 -28.91 -0.92
N THR A 248 -8.15 -27.64 -1.14
CA THR A 248 -7.09 -27.22 -2.07
C THR A 248 -5.73 -27.06 -1.40
N LEU A 249 -5.67 -27.15 -0.06
CA LEU A 249 -4.42 -27.11 0.69
C LEU A 249 -3.71 -28.47 0.65
N SER A 250 -3.29 -28.88 -0.55
CA SER A 250 -2.62 -30.15 -0.83
C SER A 250 -1.73 -30.01 -2.06
N THR A 251 -0.61 -30.73 -2.09
CA THR A 251 0.27 -30.83 -3.26
C THR A 251 -0.45 -31.38 -4.49
N SER A 252 -1.44 -32.26 -4.30
CA SER A 252 -2.22 -32.81 -5.42
C SER A 252 -3.18 -31.80 -6.07
N ALA A 253 -3.46 -30.67 -5.43
CA ALA A 253 -4.50 -29.72 -5.84
C ALA A 253 -3.94 -28.38 -6.37
N LEU A 254 -2.64 -28.13 -6.20
CA LEU A 254 -2.00 -26.86 -6.56
C LEU A 254 -0.82 -27.10 -7.49
N THR A 255 -0.59 -26.14 -8.39
CA THR A 255 0.68 -26.02 -9.11
C THR A 255 1.70 -25.27 -8.23
N ALA A 256 2.99 -25.34 -8.55
CA ALA A 256 4.03 -24.56 -7.86
C ALA A 256 3.70 -23.05 -7.83
N THR A 257 3.34 -22.47 -8.98
CA THR A 257 2.89 -21.07 -9.08
C THR A 257 1.60 -20.81 -8.28
N GLY A 258 0.67 -21.77 -8.27
CA GLY A 258 -0.56 -21.69 -7.49
C GLY A 258 -0.30 -21.65 -5.98
N ALA A 259 0.60 -22.49 -5.49
CA ALA A 259 1.00 -22.53 -4.09
C ALA A 259 1.76 -21.26 -3.68
N LEU A 260 2.66 -20.74 -4.52
CA LEU A 260 3.33 -19.45 -4.28
C LEU A 260 2.34 -18.28 -4.24
N ARG A 261 1.33 -18.25 -5.12
CA ARG A 261 0.27 -17.24 -5.09
C ARG A 261 -0.60 -17.36 -3.83
N LEU A 262 -0.86 -18.58 -3.36
CA LEU A 262 -1.57 -18.82 -2.10
C LEU A 262 -0.73 -18.34 -0.90
N ALA A 263 0.56 -18.66 -0.88
CA ALA A 263 1.52 -18.22 0.14
C ALA A 263 1.60 -16.68 0.19
N LEU A 264 1.66 -16.03 -0.97
CA LEU A 264 1.67 -14.58 -1.10
C LEU A 264 0.39 -13.97 -0.53
N ARG A 265 -0.78 -14.47 -0.95
CA ARG A 265 -2.07 -13.97 -0.45
C ARG A 265 -2.22 -14.15 1.06
N ASN A 266 -1.75 -15.28 1.58
CA ASN A 266 -1.71 -15.53 3.02
C ASN A 266 -0.78 -14.53 3.75
N ALA A 267 0.40 -14.26 3.22
CA ALA A 267 1.34 -13.28 3.79
C ALA A 267 0.75 -11.86 3.81
N GLU A 268 0.06 -11.46 2.74
CA GLU A 268 -0.63 -10.17 2.65
C GLU A 268 -1.72 -10.05 3.72
N GLU A 269 -2.56 -11.08 3.88
CA GLU A 269 -3.63 -11.07 4.89
C GLU A 269 -3.07 -11.03 6.33
N ILE A 270 -2.01 -11.79 6.62
CA ILE A 270 -1.35 -11.79 7.94
C ILE A 270 -0.81 -10.40 8.28
N LEU A 271 -0.12 -9.74 7.33
CA LEU A 271 0.39 -8.38 7.51
C LEU A 271 -0.76 -7.41 7.85
N GLU A 272 -1.87 -7.50 7.13
CA GLU A 272 -3.04 -6.63 7.38
C GLU A 272 -3.67 -6.87 8.74
N ILE A 273 -3.77 -8.14 9.17
CA ILE A 273 -4.26 -8.48 10.50
C ILE A 273 -3.39 -7.80 11.56
N TYR A 274 -2.07 -7.91 11.46
CA TYR A 274 -1.17 -7.29 12.44
C TYR A 274 -1.22 -5.76 12.41
N MET A 275 -1.25 -5.13 11.23
CA MET A 275 -1.38 -3.67 11.11
C MET A 275 -2.68 -3.16 11.73
N ALA A 276 -3.80 -3.85 11.49
CA ALA A 276 -5.08 -3.44 12.04
C ALA A 276 -5.22 -3.70 13.54
N ILE A 277 -4.53 -4.72 14.07
CA ILE A 277 -4.42 -4.93 15.51
C ILE A 277 -3.57 -3.81 16.13
N ALA A 278 -2.46 -3.42 15.51
CA ALA A 278 -1.61 -2.34 16.01
C ALA A 278 -2.35 -1.00 16.09
N GLU A 279 -3.12 -0.65 15.05
CA GLU A 279 -3.92 0.58 14.99
C GLU A 279 -4.99 0.67 16.09
N HIS A 280 -5.50 -0.47 16.56
CA HIS A 280 -6.60 -0.53 17.53
C HIS A 280 -6.23 -1.27 18.81
N ALA A 281 -4.93 -1.30 19.13
CA ALA A 281 -4.43 -2.01 20.28
C ALA A 281 -5.00 -1.39 21.58
N PRO A 282 -5.40 -2.20 22.56
CA PRO A 282 -5.93 -1.71 23.83
C PRO A 282 -4.85 -1.10 24.73
N ASP A 283 -3.59 -1.44 24.50
CA ASP A 283 -2.43 -1.00 25.27
C ASP A 283 -1.17 -0.96 24.42
N GLU A 284 -0.13 -0.30 24.93
CA GLU A 284 1.14 -0.08 24.23
C GLU A 284 1.90 -1.38 23.97
N ASP A 285 1.85 -2.35 24.91
CA ASP A 285 2.52 -3.63 24.76
C ASP A 285 1.94 -4.46 23.60
N THR A 286 0.61 -4.45 23.47
CA THR A 286 -0.11 -5.09 22.37
C THR A 286 0.19 -4.41 21.05
N MET A 287 0.23 -3.06 21.02
CA MET A 287 0.59 -2.29 19.83
C MET A 287 2.01 -2.64 19.36
N ARG A 288 2.99 -2.59 20.27
CA ARG A 288 4.41 -2.86 19.95
C ARG A 288 4.60 -4.29 19.46
N GLU A 289 3.94 -5.26 20.08
CA GLU A 289 4.03 -6.64 19.62
C GLU A 289 3.37 -6.83 18.25
N ALA A 290 2.22 -6.19 17.99
CA ALA A 290 1.57 -6.25 16.69
C ALA A 290 2.43 -5.60 15.59
N GLN A 291 3.10 -4.48 15.87
CA GLN A 291 4.06 -3.85 14.96
C GLN A 291 5.25 -4.77 14.67
N ARG A 292 5.84 -5.37 15.71
CA ARG A 292 6.94 -6.33 15.58
C ARG A 292 6.55 -7.52 14.69
N LEU A 293 5.35 -8.08 14.89
CA LEU A 293 4.81 -9.15 14.07
C LEU A 293 4.52 -8.69 12.63
N GLY A 294 4.04 -7.45 12.46
CA GLY A 294 3.85 -6.81 11.16
C GLY A 294 5.16 -6.69 10.38
N GLU A 295 6.25 -6.23 11.01
CA GLU A 295 7.58 -6.14 10.39
C GLU A 295 8.06 -7.51 9.89
N MET A 296 7.84 -8.57 10.67
CA MET A 296 8.16 -9.94 10.26
C MET A 296 7.31 -10.38 9.05
N ALA A 297 6.02 -10.05 9.05
CA ALA A 297 5.13 -10.34 7.94
C ALA A 297 5.54 -9.60 6.65
N VAL A 298 6.04 -8.36 6.74
CA VAL A 298 6.63 -7.63 5.60
C VAL A 298 7.85 -8.37 5.05
N ALA A 299 8.78 -8.79 5.92
CA ALA A 299 9.96 -9.52 5.51
C ALA A 299 9.59 -10.83 4.79
N ARG A 300 8.63 -11.60 5.33
CA ARG A 300 8.10 -12.82 4.72
C ARG A 300 7.46 -12.53 3.36
N LEU A 301 6.62 -11.51 3.28
CA LEU A 301 5.94 -11.11 2.04
C LEU A 301 6.94 -10.78 0.93
N ALA A 302 7.96 -9.98 1.23
CA ALA A 302 9.01 -9.61 0.27
C ALA A 302 9.75 -10.85 -0.26
N LEU A 303 10.02 -11.80 0.63
CA LEU A 303 10.77 -13.01 0.33
C LEU A 303 9.97 -13.99 -0.53
N ILE A 304 8.68 -14.20 -0.24
CA ILE A 304 7.78 -15.01 -1.10
C ILE A 304 7.62 -14.37 -2.47
N ARG A 305 7.50 -13.04 -2.52
CA ARG A 305 7.33 -12.31 -3.77
C ARG A 305 8.56 -12.43 -4.69
N SER A 306 9.77 -12.48 -4.13
CA SER A 306 10.97 -12.71 -4.94
C SER A 306 11.01 -14.13 -5.52
N GLN A 307 10.52 -15.14 -4.79
CA GLN A 307 10.44 -16.52 -5.31
C GLN A 307 9.41 -16.66 -6.42
N LEU A 308 8.28 -15.94 -6.32
CA LEU A 308 7.26 -15.97 -7.37
C LEU A 308 7.79 -15.43 -8.71
N ALA A 309 8.72 -14.48 -8.70
CA ALA A 309 9.38 -14.01 -9.92
C ALA A 309 10.28 -15.11 -10.53
N GLU A 310 11.05 -15.81 -9.70
CA GLU A 310 11.97 -16.88 -10.16
C GLU A 310 11.25 -18.10 -10.75
N VAL A 311 10.04 -18.42 -10.28
CA VAL A 311 9.24 -19.58 -10.74
C VAL A 311 8.28 -19.22 -11.89
N ALA A 312 8.11 -17.93 -12.19
CA ALA A 312 7.27 -17.48 -13.30
C ALA A 312 8.04 -17.29 -14.62
N ASP A 313 9.37 -17.21 -14.55
CA ASP A 313 10.30 -17.19 -15.68
C ASP A 313 10.72 -18.62 -16.10
#